data_AF-A0A8B5WF77-F1
#
_entry.id   AF-A0A8B5WF77-F1
#
_cell.length_a   1.000
_cell.length_b   1.000
_cell.length_c   1.000
_cell.angle_alpha   90.00
_cell.angle_beta   90.00
_cell.angle_gamma   90.00
#
_symmetry.space_group_name_H-M   'P 1'
#
loop_
_entity.id
_entity.type
_entity.pdbx_description
1 polymer ?
#
loop_
_entity_poly.entity_id
_entity_poly.type
_entity_poly.pdbx_seq_one_letter_code
_entity_poly.pdbx_strand_id
1 'polypeptide(L)'
;MSRTRQQRRQASPKPDDRRPETRQSMSRRRWSQLAAVLFGVLLLGAGWTWWQAEQFEDRFDADYVGSAVCGDCHTIVHGQWLGSPHANMVRRPDTGSVVGDFNAGEFRLPADSPDPLAGEVVARTFVEDERYYMALRHPDEESFVAFPIEYVVGYQYRQEYVFREPDGVLRRLPLQWSTAKQAYFPYWNLQEGSDQTLDDLWAQMTTLHSAWNLYCARCHTTNMDILERDPGHTRARVEWQEKGIGCEACHGPGSLHVEYMKSNAANRLAMFVRNHLHGHPVAYVANADKLPKEQALSVCARCHGADIFTHNQDFYRLYEPGYSRSGRINDLSEFFRQAPLTPGRMDPTVEVWHNGRPRGIGMLFRSFVESECYDKGEPRCYDCHDPHQNKAPTRPGILEPSAVSNAYCSSCHTDIRNNPEAHTHHAVGSPGSFCYDCHMPKHITKLNTGIWERTRTHEMSSLPNPHDSVRFGLDNAPNACSDCHTDSSPADLVEVMREWWPAYQPPESPEPDIALY
;
A
#
# COMPACT_ATOMS: atom_id res chain seq x y z
N MET A 1 119.85 32.11 -22.65
CA MET A 1 119.43 33.35 -21.97
C MET A 1 117.94 33.27 -21.67
N SER A 2 117.59 33.55 -20.40
CA SER A 2 116.29 33.87 -19.77
C SER A 2 114.99 33.20 -20.29
N ARG A 3 114.38 32.22 -19.61
CA ARG A 3 113.47 32.31 -18.42
C ARG A 3 112.34 33.35 -18.57
N THR A 4 111.08 32.87 -18.57
CA THR A 4 109.98 33.08 -17.56
C THR A 4 108.76 32.22 -17.99
N ARG A 5 108.53 30.98 -17.51
CA ARG A 5 107.66 30.50 -16.38
C ARG A 5 106.24 31.10 -16.37
N GLN A 6 105.16 30.48 -16.89
CA GLN A 6 104.45 29.20 -16.63
C GLN A 6 103.36 29.29 -15.55
N GLN A 7 102.10 29.01 -15.91
CA GLN A 7 101.08 28.29 -15.11
C GLN A 7 99.86 27.96 -15.99
N ARG A 8 99.87 26.78 -16.64
CA ARG A 8 99.02 25.59 -16.39
C ARG A 8 97.51 25.87 -16.26
N ARG A 9 96.80 25.72 -17.38
CA ARG A 9 95.42 25.21 -17.43
C ARG A 9 95.45 23.86 -18.15
N GLN A 10 95.12 22.80 -17.44
CA GLN A 10 94.91 21.47 -18.04
C GLN A 10 93.56 21.49 -18.75
N ALA A 11 93.59 21.15 -20.04
CA ALA A 11 92.42 20.99 -20.88
C ALA A 11 91.74 19.65 -20.53
N SER A 12 90.42 19.70 -20.33
CA SER A 12 89.57 18.53 -20.12
C SER A 12 89.59 17.58 -21.34
N PRO A 13 89.47 16.26 -21.12
CA PRO A 13 89.47 15.27 -22.20
C PRO A 13 88.19 15.35 -23.03
N LYS A 14 88.30 15.06 -24.34
CA LYS A 14 87.14 14.88 -25.22
C LYS A 14 86.26 13.74 -24.69
N PRO A 15 84.92 13.88 -24.70
CA PRO A 15 84.01 12.83 -24.23
C PRO A 15 83.96 11.66 -25.22
N ASP A 16 83.84 10.47 -24.63
CA ASP A 16 83.59 9.16 -25.23
C ASP A 16 82.37 9.21 -26.18
N ASP A 17 82.57 8.79 -27.43
CA ASP A 17 81.56 8.73 -28.48
C ASP A 17 80.63 7.52 -28.25
N ARG A 18 79.83 7.59 -27.18
CA ARG A 18 78.71 6.66 -26.96
C ARG A 18 77.47 7.23 -27.61
N ARG A 19 77.15 6.67 -28.78
CA ARG A 19 75.88 6.87 -29.50
C ARG A 19 74.70 6.80 -28.52
N PRO A 20 73.72 7.71 -28.60
CA PRO A 20 72.46 7.54 -27.90
C PRO A 20 71.79 6.28 -28.45
N GLU A 21 71.41 5.35 -27.56
CA GLU A 21 70.46 4.30 -27.93
C GLU A 21 69.23 4.97 -28.53
N THR A 22 69.04 4.77 -29.83
CA THR A 22 67.85 5.19 -30.55
C THR A 22 66.64 4.61 -29.84
N ARG A 23 65.86 5.45 -29.13
CA ARG A 23 64.44 5.18 -28.88
C ARG A 23 63.85 4.86 -30.25
N GLN A 24 63.60 3.58 -30.53
CA GLN A 24 62.97 3.17 -31.78
C GLN A 24 61.62 3.87 -31.87
N SER A 25 61.56 4.96 -32.64
CA SER A 25 60.30 5.63 -32.94
C SER A 25 59.44 4.61 -33.68
N MET A 26 58.33 4.19 -33.09
CA MET A 26 57.39 3.32 -33.79
C MET A 26 57.05 3.96 -35.15
N SER A 27 57.28 3.22 -36.24
CA SER A 27 57.01 3.75 -37.59
C SER A 27 55.54 4.20 -37.70
N ARG A 28 55.25 5.21 -38.53
CA ARG A 28 53.88 5.67 -38.83
C ARG A 28 52.94 4.50 -39.17
N ARG A 29 53.46 3.46 -39.83
CA ARG A 29 52.74 2.22 -40.17
C ARG A 29 52.32 1.39 -38.94
N ARG A 30 53.14 1.36 -37.89
CA ARG A 30 52.79 0.71 -36.61
C ARG A 30 51.74 1.51 -35.86
N TRP A 31 51.83 2.84 -35.86
CA TRP A 31 50.78 3.70 -35.29
C TRP A 31 49.44 3.58 -36.01
N SER A 32 49.44 3.52 -37.35
CA SER A 32 48.20 3.32 -38.12
C SER A 32 47.61 1.92 -37.91
N GLN A 33 48.44 0.89 -37.79
CA GLN A 33 47.97 -0.47 -37.47
C GLN A 33 47.38 -0.53 -36.05
N LEU A 34 48.04 0.08 -35.06
CA LEU A 34 47.51 0.17 -33.70
C LEU A 34 46.19 0.96 -33.65
N ALA A 35 46.10 2.09 -34.36
CA ALA A 35 44.87 2.87 -34.44
C ALA A 35 43.73 2.08 -35.12
N ALA A 36 44.02 1.34 -36.19
CA ALA A 36 43.04 0.49 -36.87
C ALA A 36 42.56 -0.67 -35.98
N VAL A 37 43.47 -1.30 -35.22
CA VAL A 37 43.12 -2.35 -34.25
C VAL A 37 42.28 -1.78 -33.12
N LEU A 38 42.67 -0.63 -32.55
CA LEU A 38 41.89 0.08 -31.52
C LEU A 38 40.49 0.44 -32.03
N PHE A 39 40.39 0.96 -33.26
CA PHE A 39 39.11 1.27 -33.88
C PHE A 39 38.25 0.00 -34.10
N GLY A 40 38.86 -1.10 -34.55
CA GLY A 40 38.17 -2.38 -34.68
C GLY A 40 37.66 -2.92 -33.34
N VAL A 41 38.47 -2.83 -32.27
CA VAL A 41 38.06 -3.21 -30.91
C VAL A 41 36.93 -2.32 -30.40
N LEU A 42 36.99 -1.02 -30.65
CA LEU A 42 35.91 -0.08 -30.28
C LEU A 42 34.61 -0.37 -31.04
N LEU A 43 34.69 -0.69 -32.34
CA LEU A 43 33.51 -1.09 -33.13
C LEU A 43 32.91 -2.41 -32.66
N LEU A 44 33.75 -3.41 -32.34
CA LEU A 44 33.27 -4.68 -31.78
C LEU A 44 32.64 -4.47 -30.39
N GLY A 45 33.25 -3.62 -29.55
CA GLY A 45 32.69 -3.26 -28.25
C GLY A 45 31.35 -2.53 -28.37
N ALA A 46 31.26 -1.55 -29.28
CA ALA A 46 30.01 -0.84 -29.56
C ALA A 46 28.93 -1.77 -30.12
N GLY A 47 29.30 -2.66 -31.05
CA GLY A 47 28.39 -3.68 -31.60
C GLY A 47 27.89 -4.66 -30.53
N TRP A 48 28.77 -5.11 -29.63
CA TRP A 48 28.41 -5.97 -28.51
C TRP A 48 27.47 -5.26 -27.53
N THR A 49 27.76 -4.01 -27.17
CA THR A 49 26.90 -3.18 -26.32
C THR A 49 25.54 -2.92 -26.97
N TRP A 50 25.51 -2.69 -28.29
CA TRP A 50 24.25 -2.54 -29.03
C TRP A 50 23.44 -3.84 -29.05
N TRP A 51 24.09 -4.98 -29.27
CA TRP A 51 23.45 -6.30 -29.23
C TRP A 51 22.88 -6.65 -27.85
N GLN A 52 23.62 -6.34 -26.78
CA GLN A 52 23.10 -6.45 -25.40
C GLN A 52 21.87 -5.57 -25.19
N ALA A 53 21.82 -4.38 -25.80
CA ALA A 53 20.66 -3.50 -25.70
C ALA A 53 19.43 -4.05 -26.44
N GLU A 54 19.55 -4.82 -27.54
CA GLU A 54 18.39 -5.45 -28.19
C GLU A 54 17.71 -6.47 -27.27
N GLN A 55 18.47 -7.12 -26.39
CA GLN A 55 17.90 -8.09 -25.46
C GLN A 55 16.90 -7.46 -24.49
N PHE A 56 16.86 -6.13 -24.33
CA PHE A 56 15.97 -5.41 -23.41
C PHE A 56 14.79 -4.72 -24.08
N GLU A 57 14.74 -4.69 -25.41
CA GLU A 57 13.78 -3.88 -26.19
C GLU A 57 12.32 -4.35 -26.03
N ASP A 58 12.13 -5.66 -25.84
CA ASP A 58 10.81 -6.30 -25.76
C ASP A 58 10.65 -7.22 -24.54
N ARG A 59 11.55 -7.10 -23.54
CA ARG A 59 11.43 -7.89 -22.31
C ARG A 59 10.54 -7.17 -21.32
N PHE A 60 9.26 -7.51 -21.37
CA PHE A 60 8.31 -7.24 -20.29
C PHE A 60 8.13 -8.45 -19.35
N ASP A 61 8.84 -9.54 -19.64
CA ASP A 61 8.92 -10.73 -18.82
C ASP A 61 9.94 -10.51 -17.69
N ALA A 62 9.57 -9.67 -16.72
CA ALA A 62 10.30 -9.50 -15.48
C ALA A 62 9.76 -10.44 -14.41
N ASP A 63 10.67 -10.86 -13.53
CA ASP A 63 10.39 -11.72 -12.39
C ASP A 63 10.53 -10.93 -11.09
N TYR A 64 9.81 -11.39 -10.07
CA TYR A 64 9.91 -10.88 -8.72
C TYR A 64 11.22 -11.31 -8.07
N VAL A 65 11.97 -10.36 -7.53
CA VAL A 65 13.28 -10.60 -6.89
C VAL A 65 13.24 -10.47 -5.36
N GLY A 66 12.14 -9.96 -4.82
CA GLY A 66 11.93 -9.70 -3.40
C GLY A 66 12.55 -8.38 -2.92
N SER A 67 11.91 -7.79 -1.91
CA SER A 67 12.26 -6.49 -1.35
C SER A 67 13.69 -6.38 -0.82
N ALA A 68 14.26 -7.50 -0.36
CA ALA A 68 15.64 -7.55 0.13
C ALA A 68 16.66 -7.08 -0.93
N VAL A 69 16.45 -7.43 -2.21
CA VAL A 69 17.33 -7.01 -3.31
C VAL A 69 17.26 -5.50 -3.53
N CYS A 70 16.08 -4.90 -3.34
CA CYS A 70 15.90 -3.45 -3.41
C CYS A 70 16.73 -2.73 -2.32
N GLY A 71 16.84 -3.34 -1.14
CA GLY A 71 17.60 -2.84 0.00
C GLY A 71 19.11 -2.66 -0.25
N ASP A 72 19.69 -3.38 -1.22
CA ASP A 72 21.10 -3.26 -1.59
C ASP A 72 21.44 -1.86 -2.15
N CYS A 73 20.50 -1.23 -2.85
CA CYS A 73 20.67 0.10 -3.45
C CYS A 73 19.84 1.18 -2.75
N HIS A 74 18.64 0.84 -2.26
CA HIS A 74 17.68 1.76 -1.65
C HIS A 74 17.62 1.63 -0.12
N THR A 75 18.79 1.67 0.53
CA THR A 75 18.95 1.39 1.97
C THR A 75 18.05 2.22 2.89
N ILE A 76 17.88 3.52 2.61
CA ILE A 76 17.06 4.43 3.43
C ILE A 76 15.57 4.06 3.31
N VAL A 77 15.07 3.95 2.07
CA VAL A 77 13.65 3.66 1.79
C VAL A 77 13.30 2.27 2.28
N HIS A 78 14.16 1.28 2.04
CA HIS A 78 13.99 -0.07 2.54
C HIS A 78 13.95 -0.11 4.07
N GLY A 79 14.86 0.63 4.74
CA GLY A 79 14.86 0.76 6.20
C GLY A 79 13.58 1.40 6.76
N GLN A 80 13.01 2.40 6.07
CA GLN A 80 11.71 2.98 6.44
C GLN A 80 10.57 1.97 6.24
N TRP A 81 10.54 1.30 5.08
CA TRP A 81 9.49 0.35 4.72
C TRP A 81 9.45 -0.85 5.67
N LEU A 82 10.60 -1.37 6.12
CA LEU A 82 10.67 -2.49 7.08
C LEU A 82 9.91 -2.23 8.38
N GLY A 83 9.78 -0.96 8.80
CA GLY A 83 9.01 -0.56 9.99
C GLY A 83 7.55 -0.24 9.71
N SER A 84 7.11 -0.32 8.45
CA SER A 84 5.76 0.05 8.02
C SER A 84 4.74 -1.07 8.30
N PRO A 85 3.44 -0.73 8.37
CA PRO A 85 2.36 -1.72 8.45
C PRO A 85 2.26 -2.58 7.20
N HIS A 86 2.66 -2.06 6.03
CA HIS A 86 2.71 -2.80 4.78
C HIS A 86 3.69 -3.98 4.86
N ALA A 87 4.94 -3.73 5.29
CA ALA A 87 5.94 -4.78 5.47
C ALA A 87 5.54 -5.79 6.55
N ASN A 88 4.86 -5.33 7.61
CA ASN A 88 4.53 -6.12 8.79
C ASN A 88 3.08 -6.64 8.81
N MET A 89 2.41 -6.65 7.66
CA MET A 89 1.01 -7.08 7.57
C MET A 89 0.84 -8.56 7.89
N VAL A 90 1.75 -9.43 7.43
CA VAL A 90 1.71 -10.87 7.68
C VAL A 90 3.05 -11.32 8.23
N ARG A 91 3.04 -11.94 9.40
CA ARG A 91 4.26 -12.42 10.08
C ARG A 91 4.04 -13.81 10.65
N ARG A 92 5.13 -14.55 10.86
CA ARG A 92 5.08 -15.75 11.70
C ARG A 92 4.98 -15.31 13.16
N PRO A 93 4.27 -16.04 14.02
CA PRO A 93 4.16 -15.69 15.43
C PRO A 93 5.52 -15.86 16.13
N ASP A 94 5.96 -14.80 16.80
CA ASP A 94 7.12 -14.74 17.68
C ASP A 94 6.94 -13.59 18.68
N THR A 95 7.88 -13.44 19.60
CA THR A 95 7.84 -12.40 20.66
C THR A 95 7.80 -10.95 20.16
N GLY A 96 8.20 -10.68 18.92
CA GLY A 96 8.15 -9.36 18.29
C GLY A 96 6.97 -9.18 17.33
N SER A 97 6.25 -10.24 17.00
CA SER A 97 5.12 -10.18 16.05
C SER A 97 3.75 -10.36 16.70
N VAL A 98 3.68 -11.13 17.78
CA VAL A 98 2.44 -11.37 18.52
C VAL A 98 2.15 -10.18 19.43
N VAL A 99 0.95 -9.60 19.30
CA VAL A 99 0.48 -8.52 20.18
C VAL A 99 -0.65 -8.97 21.12
N GLY A 100 -1.18 -10.18 20.92
CA GLY A 100 -2.17 -10.78 21.81
C GLY A 100 -1.57 -11.42 23.06
N ASP A 101 -2.41 -11.63 24.06
CA ASP A 101 -2.01 -12.34 25.27
C ASP A 101 -2.03 -13.86 25.04
N PHE A 102 -0.85 -14.48 25.05
CA PHE A 102 -0.66 -15.95 24.99
C PHE A 102 -0.05 -16.51 26.29
N ASN A 103 0.04 -15.71 27.36
CA ASN A 103 0.55 -16.17 28.65
C ASN A 103 -0.56 -16.77 29.52
N ALA A 104 -1.81 -16.33 29.33
CA ALA A 104 -3.01 -16.96 29.88
C ALA A 104 -4.29 -16.40 29.22
N GLY A 105 -4.23 -16.07 27.92
CA GLY A 105 -5.35 -15.40 27.26
C GLY A 105 -6.59 -16.30 27.17
N GLU A 106 -7.75 -15.74 27.51
CA GLU A 106 -9.04 -16.41 27.45
C GLU A 106 -10.06 -15.56 26.70
N PHE A 107 -11.04 -16.22 26.09
CA PHE A 107 -12.27 -15.59 25.64
C PHE A 107 -13.47 -16.26 26.29
N ARG A 108 -14.36 -15.44 26.83
CA ARG A 108 -15.63 -15.87 27.42
C ARG A 108 -16.77 -15.43 26.51
N LEU A 109 -17.77 -16.29 26.36
CA LEU A 109 -19.01 -15.85 25.72
C LEU A 109 -19.62 -14.70 26.53
N PRO A 110 -20.23 -13.71 25.87
CA PRO A 110 -20.98 -12.67 26.57
C PRO A 110 -22.02 -13.26 27.52
N ALA A 111 -22.26 -12.57 28.65
CA ALA A 111 -23.23 -13.04 29.64
C ALA A 111 -24.68 -13.01 29.13
N ASP A 112 -24.95 -12.21 28.09
CA ASP A 112 -26.21 -12.10 27.37
C ASP A 112 -26.25 -12.98 26.10
N SER A 113 -25.23 -13.82 25.88
CA SER A 113 -25.26 -14.80 24.80
C SER A 113 -26.46 -15.74 24.96
N PRO A 114 -27.15 -16.12 23.87
CA PRO A 114 -28.20 -17.13 23.92
C PRO A 114 -27.64 -18.56 24.09
N ASP A 115 -26.32 -18.73 24.08
CA ASP A 115 -25.64 -20.02 24.24
C ASP A 115 -25.76 -20.55 25.69
N PRO A 116 -25.95 -21.87 25.91
CA PRO A 116 -25.90 -22.47 27.24
C PRO A 116 -24.61 -22.19 28.04
N LEU A 117 -23.52 -21.86 27.34
CA LEU A 117 -22.20 -21.54 27.90
C LEU A 117 -21.98 -20.03 28.11
N ALA A 118 -23.04 -19.21 28.14
CA ALA A 118 -22.94 -17.78 28.42
C ALA A 118 -22.10 -17.48 29.68
N GLY A 119 -21.09 -16.61 29.55
CA GLY A 119 -20.13 -16.27 30.62
C GLY A 119 -19.01 -17.30 30.86
N GLU A 120 -19.07 -18.48 30.25
CA GLU A 120 -18.02 -19.49 30.34
C GLU A 120 -16.86 -19.21 29.38
N VAL A 121 -15.68 -19.76 29.71
CA VAL A 121 -14.51 -19.74 28.82
C VAL A 121 -14.74 -20.72 27.69
N VAL A 122 -14.69 -20.22 26.46
CA VAL A 122 -14.82 -21.04 25.26
C VAL A 122 -13.59 -20.97 24.35
N ALA A 123 -12.64 -20.08 24.63
CA ALA A 123 -11.33 -20.13 24.00
C ALA A 123 -10.21 -19.83 24.97
N ARG A 124 -9.04 -20.43 24.69
CA ARG A 124 -7.78 -20.20 25.40
C ARG A 124 -6.65 -20.00 24.41
N THR A 125 -5.65 -19.24 24.79
CA THR A 125 -4.44 -19.02 24.00
C THR A 125 -3.22 -19.22 24.87
N PHE A 126 -2.25 -19.95 24.33
CA PHE A 126 -1.05 -20.34 25.07
C PHE A 126 0.14 -20.57 24.14
N VAL A 127 1.33 -20.61 24.74
CA VAL A 127 2.57 -21.04 24.08
C VAL A 127 2.97 -22.41 24.61
N GLU A 128 3.22 -23.36 23.72
CA GLU A 128 3.74 -24.69 24.03
C GLU A 128 4.84 -25.04 23.01
N ASP A 129 6.00 -25.50 23.48
CA ASP A 129 7.16 -25.85 22.62
C ASP A 129 7.51 -24.76 21.58
N GLU A 130 7.58 -23.50 22.03
CA GLU A 130 7.83 -22.31 21.20
C GLU A 130 6.80 -22.05 20.09
N ARG A 131 5.64 -22.72 20.14
CA ARG A 131 4.53 -22.53 19.21
C ARG A 131 3.34 -21.88 19.89
N TYR A 132 2.65 -21.02 19.15
CA TYR A 132 1.48 -20.30 19.62
C TYR A 132 0.21 -21.05 19.22
N TYR A 133 -0.71 -21.19 20.16
CA TYR A 133 -1.97 -21.91 19.96
C TYR A 133 -3.16 -21.06 20.36
N MET A 134 -4.25 -21.19 19.61
CA MET A 134 -5.59 -20.85 20.06
C MET A 134 -6.38 -22.14 20.16
N ALA A 135 -6.94 -22.43 21.32
CA ALA A 135 -7.80 -23.58 21.53
C ALA A 135 -9.24 -23.13 21.74
N LEU A 136 -10.18 -23.77 21.04
CA LEU A 136 -11.62 -23.55 21.18
C LEU A 136 -12.26 -24.74 21.88
N ARG A 137 -13.25 -24.49 22.74
CA ARG A 137 -14.03 -25.56 23.36
C ARG A 137 -14.72 -26.39 22.25
N HIS A 138 -14.74 -27.69 22.42
CA HIS A 138 -15.47 -28.58 21.51
C HIS A 138 -16.98 -28.33 21.66
N PRO A 139 -17.78 -28.31 20.57
CA PRO A 139 -19.23 -28.06 20.66
C PRO A 139 -19.97 -29.06 21.56
N ASP A 140 -19.57 -30.33 21.49
CA ASP A 140 -20.24 -31.44 22.19
C ASP A 140 -19.53 -31.92 23.47
N GLU A 141 -18.36 -31.37 23.81
CA GLU A 141 -17.53 -31.86 24.92
C GLU A 141 -16.95 -30.71 25.76
N GLU A 142 -16.53 -31.01 26.99
CA GLU A 142 -15.82 -30.02 27.84
C GLU A 142 -14.33 -29.85 27.44
N SER A 143 -13.88 -30.60 26.43
CA SER A 143 -12.51 -30.56 25.93
C SER A 143 -12.26 -29.32 25.07
N PHE A 144 -10.99 -28.95 24.90
CA PHE A 144 -10.56 -27.87 24.01
C PHE A 144 -9.75 -28.44 22.84
N VAL A 145 -10.07 -28.00 21.62
CA VAL A 145 -9.35 -28.33 20.40
C VAL A 145 -8.34 -27.23 20.11
N ALA A 146 -7.05 -27.55 20.13
CA ALA A 146 -5.96 -26.60 19.91
C ALA A 146 -5.59 -26.46 18.44
N PHE A 147 -5.54 -25.21 17.97
CA PHE A 147 -5.14 -24.84 16.62
C PHE A 147 -3.77 -24.14 16.65
N PRO A 148 -2.73 -24.72 16.01
CA PRO A 148 -1.42 -24.08 15.92
C PRO A 148 -1.48 -22.88 14.98
N ILE A 149 -1.04 -21.72 15.46
CA ILE A 149 -1.02 -20.49 14.69
C ILE A 149 0.20 -20.51 13.76
N GLU A 150 -0.06 -20.48 12.46
CA GLU A 150 0.96 -20.41 11.42
C GLU A 150 1.34 -18.95 11.12
N TYR A 151 0.34 -18.07 11.06
CA TYR A 151 0.55 -16.65 10.77
C TYR A 151 -0.30 -15.74 11.66
N VAL A 152 0.26 -14.56 11.94
CA VAL A 152 -0.45 -13.41 12.50
C VAL A 152 -0.60 -12.34 11.42
N VAL A 153 -1.78 -11.71 11.39
CA VAL A 153 -2.14 -10.72 10.37
C VAL A 153 -2.55 -9.42 11.06
N GLY A 154 -1.83 -8.33 10.75
CA GLY A 154 -1.98 -7.05 11.43
C GLY A 154 -1.37 -7.00 12.83
N TYR A 155 -1.26 -5.79 13.37
CA TYR A 155 -0.74 -5.55 14.73
C TYR A 155 -1.10 -4.17 15.31
N GLN A 156 -1.42 -3.16 14.49
CA GLN A 156 -1.66 -1.80 15.01
C GLN A 156 -2.98 -1.64 15.74
N TYR A 157 -4.07 -2.20 15.18
CA TYR A 157 -5.44 -2.02 15.68
C TYR A 157 -6.06 -3.34 16.14
N ARG A 158 -5.82 -4.38 15.35
CA ARG A 158 -6.14 -5.76 15.67
C ARG A 158 -5.10 -6.70 15.10
N GLN A 159 -5.09 -7.91 15.64
CA GLN A 159 -4.33 -9.02 15.11
C GLN A 159 -5.24 -10.22 14.91
N GLU A 160 -5.30 -10.67 13.66
CA GLU A 160 -5.98 -11.89 13.24
C GLU A 160 -5.00 -13.06 13.25
N TYR A 161 -5.51 -14.26 13.54
CA TYR A 161 -4.72 -15.48 13.66
C TYR A 161 -5.14 -16.51 12.62
N VAL A 162 -4.17 -17.15 12.00
CA VAL A 162 -4.38 -18.09 10.90
C VAL A 162 -3.69 -19.41 11.21
N PHE A 163 -4.43 -20.51 11.12
CA PHE A 163 -3.89 -21.86 11.25
C PHE A 163 -3.85 -22.56 9.89
N ARG A 164 -3.06 -23.63 9.77
CA ARG A 164 -2.96 -24.44 8.55
C ARG A 164 -3.72 -25.75 8.72
N GLU A 165 -4.66 -26.01 7.81
CA GLU A 165 -5.33 -27.30 7.70
C GLU A 165 -4.41 -28.33 7.01
N PRO A 166 -4.61 -29.65 7.24
CA PRO A 166 -3.83 -30.69 6.60
C PRO A 166 -3.79 -30.61 5.06
N ASP A 167 -4.89 -30.18 4.44
CA ASP A 167 -5.04 -30.06 2.99
C ASP A 167 -4.57 -28.71 2.42
N GLY A 168 -3.82 -27.93 3.22
CA GLY A 168 -3.06 -26.75 2.77
C GLY A 168 -3.80 -25.42 2.87
N VAL A 169 -5.11 -25.43 3.15
CA VAL A 169 -5.89 -24.20 3.40
C VAL A 169 -5.36 -23.50 4.64
N LEU A 170 -5.18 -22.18 4.53
CA LEU A 170 -4.86 -21.32 5.66
C LEU A 170 -6.15 -20.71 6.15
N ARG A 171 -6.54 -21.07 7.36
CA ARG A 171 -7.86 -20.81 7.90
C ARG A 171 -7.79 -19.76 9.00
N ARG A 172 -8.63 -18.73 8.89
CA ARG A 172 -8.77 -17.70 9.92
C ARG A 172 -9.44 -18.31 11.15
N LEU A 173 -8.87 -18.03 12.33
CA LEU A 173 -9.51 -18.34 13.60
C LEU A 173 -10.61 -17.30 13.90
N PRO A 174 -11.65 -17.68 14.64
CA PRO A 174 -12.85 -16.84 14.80
C PRO A 174 -12.61 -15.65 15.74
N LEU A 175 -11.58 -15.71 16.58
CA LEU A 175 -11.22 -14.66 17.51
C LEU A 175 -10.00 -13.88 17.03
N GLN A 176 -10.05 -12.58 17.21
CA GLN A 176 -8.95 -11.65 16.92
C GLN A 176 -8.58 -10.89 18.19
N TRP A 177 -7.35 -10.40 18.28
CA TRP A 177 -6.95 -9.53 19.37
C TRP A 177 -7.24 -8.07 19.03
N SER A 178 -7.84 -7.33 19.95
CA SER A 178 -7.97 -5.87 19.87
C SER A 178 -6.88 -5.19 20.66
N THR A 179 -6.11 -4.30 20.02
CA THR A 179 -5.11 -3.49 20.74
C THR A 179 -5.76 -2.38 21.58
N ALA A 180 -6.96 -1.91 21.23
CA ALA A 180 -7.67 -0.92 22.01
C ALA A 180 -8.29 -1.51 23.29
N LYS A 181 -8.88 -2.70 23.18
CA LYS A 181 -9.50 -3.41 24.32
C LYS A 181 -8.50 -4.20 25.16
N GLN A 182 -7.34 -4.53 24.59
CA GLN A 182 -6.39 -5.49 25.16
C GLN A 182 -7.09 -6.82 25.50
N ALA A 183 -7.90 -7.32 24.55
CA ALA A 183 -8.71 -8.52 24.72
C ALA A 183 -9.01 -9.19 23.37
N TYR A 184 -9.29 -10.49 23.42
CA TYR A 184 -9.85 -11.22 22.29
C TYR A 184 -11.31 -10.84 22.05
N PHE A 185 -11.71 -10.80 20.78
CA PHE A 185 -13.07 -10.53 20.38
C PHE A 185 -13.43 -11.25 19.08
N PRO A 186 -14.71 -11.60 18.87
CA PRO A 186 -15.17 -12.26 17.66
C PRO A 186 -15.52 -11.21 16.59
N TYR A 187 -14.56 -10.90 15.71
CA TYR A 187 -14.71 -9.82 14.74
C TYR A 187 -15.93 -10.00 13.82
N TRP A 188 -16.14 -11.21 13.30
CA TRP A 188 -17.21 -11.47 12.33
C TRP A 188 -18.60 -11.42 12.97
N ASN A 189 -18.77 -11.94 14.19
CA ASN A 189 -20.01 -11.74 14.95
C ASN A 189 -20.37 -10.26 15.10
N LEU A 190 -19.40 -9.45 15.52
CA LEU A 190 -19.62 -8.02 15.73
C LEU A 190 -19.86 -7.25 14.42
N GLN A 191 -19.24 -7.69 13.31
CA GLN A 191 -19.43 -7.10 11.99
C GLN A 191 -20.82 -7.42 11.42
N GLU A 192 -21.27 -8.66 11.59
CA GLU A 192 -22.54 -9.18 11.05
C GLU A 192 -23.72 -8.87 11.97
N GLY A 193 -23.46 -8.54 13.24
CA GLY A 193 -24.49 -8.38 14.26
C GLY A 193 -25.13 -9.70 14.66
N SER A 194 -24.41 -10.81 14.53
CA SER A 194 -24.88 -12.15 14.90
C SER A 194 -24.63 -12.45 16.38
N ASP A 195 -25.43 -13.37 16.93
CA ASP A 195 -25.26 -13.87 18.30
C ASP A 195 -23.90 -14.56 18.46
N GLN A 196 -23.23 -14.28 19.58
CA GLN A 196 -21.94 -14.90 19.90
C GLN A 196 -22.18 -16.23 20.62
N THR A 197 -22.21 -17.33 19.87
CA THR A 197 -22.35 -18.69 20.39
C THR A 197 -21.12 -19.53 20.07
N LEU A 198 -20.91 -20.64 20.79
CA LEU A 198 -19.82 -21.56 20.48
C LEU A 198 -19.96 -22.12 19.07
N ASP A 199 -21.17 -22.52 18.69
CA ASP A 199 -21.46 -23.05 17.34
C ASP A 199 -21.12 -22.05 16.25
N ASP A 200 -21.40 -20.75 16.45
CA ASP A 200 -21.09 -19.74 15.45
C ASP A 200 -19.57 -19.50 15.31
N LEU A 201 -18.80 -19.53 16.41
CA LEU A 201 -17.34 -19.46 16.36
C LEU A 201 -16.76 -20.62 15.52
N TRP A 202 -17.32 -21.84 15.64
CA TRP A 202 -16.93 -22.98 14.81
C TRP A 202 -17.40 -22.82 13.36
N ALA A 203 -18.65 -22.40 13.14
CA ALA A 203 -19.21 -22.21 11.81
C ALA A 203 -18.41 -21.20 10.98
N GLN A 204 -17.94 -20.11 11.59
CA GLN A 204 -17.11 -19.10 10.95
C GLN A 204 -15.82 -19.68 10.34
N MET A 205 -15.24 -20.71 10.96
CA MET A 205 -14.06 -21.39 10.41
C MET A 205 -14.40 -22.26 9.19
N THR A 206 -15.65 -22.67 8.98
CA THR A 206 -16.01 -23.54 7.84
C THR A 206 -16.43 -22.79 6.57
N THR A 207 -16.63 -21.47 6.67
CA THR A 207 -17.07 -20.64 5.55
C THR A 207 -16.07 -20.62 4.39
N LEU A 208 -16.51 -20.39 3.16
CA LEU A 208 -15.57 -20.23 2.03
C LEU A 208 -14.59 -19.07 2.28
N HIS A 209 -15.09 -17.98 2.86
CA HIS A 209 -14.32 -16.76 3.10
C HIS A 209 -13.30 -16.88 4.23
N SER A 210 -13.38 -17.91 5.07
CA SER A 210 -12.38 -18.18 6.11
C SER A 210 -11.08 -18.77 5.56
N ALA A 211 -11.07 -19.25 4.31
CA ALA A 211 -9.85 -19.63 3.60
C ALA A 211 -9.01 -18.38 3.28
N TRP A 212 -8.25 -17.92 4.27
CA TRP A 212 -7.43 -16.71 4.25
C TRP A 212 -6.53 -16.64 3.02
N ASN A 213 -5.89 -17.76 2.68
CA ASN A 213 -5.01 -17.81 1.52
C ASN A 213 -5.72 -17.63 0.19
N LEU A 214 -7.03 -17.87 0.09
CA LEU A 214 -7.76 -17.71 -1.16
C LEU A 214 -8.46 -16.35 -1.29
N TYR A 215 -8.79 -15.71 -0.16
CA TYR A 215 -9.58 -14.47 -0.16
C TYR A 215 -8.82 -13.25 0.35
N CYS A 216 -7.91 -13.41 1.31
CA CYS A 216 -7.24 -12.31 2.00
C CYS A 216 -5.78 -12.15 1.55
N ALA A 217 -5.08 -13.26 1.32
CA ALA A 217 -3.64 -13.24 1.04
C ALA A 217 -3.25 -12.41 -0.18
N ARG A 218 -4.09 -12.33 -1.22
CA ARG A 218 -3.80 -11.52 -2.42
C ARG A 218 -3.60 -10.03 -2.14
N CYS A 219 -4.20 -9.52 -1.05
CA CYS A 219 -4.06 -8.14 -0.58
C CYS A 219 -3.12 -8.01 0.63
N HIS A 220 -2.61 -9.12 1.18
CA HIS A 220 -1.78 -9.17 2.38
C HIS A 220 -0.39 -9.80 2.14
N THR A 221 -0.11 -10.24 0.91
CA THR A 221 1.15 -10.85 0.48
C THR A 221 1.57 -10.28 -0.87
N THR A 222 2.81 -10.54 -1.27
CA THR A 222 3.38 -10.05 -2.53
C THR A 222 3.51 -11.17 -3.55
N ASN A 223 3.08 -10.90 -4.78
CA ASN A 223 3.11 -11.84 -5.91
C ASN A 223 2.57 -13.24 -5.56
N MET A 224 1.27 -13.31 -5.29
CA MET A 224 0.63 -14.53 -4.82
C MET A 224 -0.08 -15.25 -5.95
N ASP A 225 0.25 -16.53 -6.13
CA ASP A 225 -0.37 -17.44 -7.09
C ASP A 225 -1.18 -18.53 -6.40
N ILE A 226 -2.30 -18.90 -7.01
CA ILE A 226 -3.10 -20.07 -6.63
C ILE A 226 -2.75 -21.19 -7.60
N LEU A 227 -2.03 -22.20 -7.12
CA LEU A 227 -1.57 -23.33 -7.93
C LEU A 227 -2.64 -24.42 -8.00
N GLU A 228 -3.37 -24.63 -6.91
CA GLU A 228 -4.48 -25.58 -6.82
C GLU A 228 -5.56 -25.05 -5.88
N ARG A 229 -6.83 -25.28 -6.23
CA ARG A 229 -7.99 -25.12 -5.33
C ARG A 229 -9.13 -26.06 -5.72
N ASP A 230 -9.91 -26.52 -4.75
CA ASP A 230 -11.20 -27.18 -4.98
C ASP A 230 -12.37 -26.17 -4.91
N PRO A 231 -13.56 -26.47 -5.45
CA PRO A 231 -14.71 -25.57 -5.37
C PRO A 231 -15.20 -25.28 -3.95
N GLY A 232 -14.95 -26.21 -3.00
CA GLY A 232 -15.33 -26.06 -1.60
C GLY A 232 -14.33 -25.25 -0.77
N HIS A 233 -13.18 -24.87 -1.34
CA HIS A 233 -12.09 -24.20 -0.61
C HIS A 233 -11.69 -24.95 0.68
N THR A 234 -11.71 -26.28 0.59
CA THR A 234 -11.25 -27.22 1.61
C THR A 234 -9.84 -27.72 1.30
N ARG A 235 -9.38 -27.53 0.05
CA ARG A 235 -8.02 -27.81 -0.40
C ARG A 235 -7.50 -26.63 -1.20
N ALA A 236 -6.29 -26.19 -0.85
CA ALA A 236 -5.63 -25.11 -1.58
C ALA A 236 -4.11 -25.23 -1.50
N ARG A 237 -3.45 -24.97 -2.62
CA ARG A 237 -2.00 -24.75 -2.67
C ARG A 237 -1.73 -23.41 -3.32
N VAL A 238 -1.07 -22.55 -2.56
CA VAL A 238 -0.72 -21.20 -2.99
C VAL A 238 0.77 -20.96 -2.75
N GLU A 239 1.34 -20.06 -3.53
CA GLU A 239 2.70 -19.56 -3.36
C GLU A 239 2.67 -18.03 -3.35
N TRP A 240 3.60 -17.42 -2.62
CA TRP A 240 3.79 -15.98 -2.65
C TRP A 240 5.28 -15.66 -2.49
N GLN A 241 5.72 -14.58 -3.11
CA GLN A 241 7.11 -14.14 -3.02
C GLN A 241 7.47 -13.65 -1.61
N GLU A 242 6.59 -12.84 -1.02
CA GLU A 242 6.85 -12.23 0.30
C GLU A 242 5.60 -12.26 1.18
N LYS A 243 5.84 -12.42 2.49
CA LYS A 243 4.83 -12.18 3.52
C LYS A 243 4.72 -10.67 3.71
N GLY A 244 3.49 -10.14 3.71
CA GLY A 244 3.27 -8.71 3.71
C GLY A 244 3.38 -8.07 2.33
N ILE A 245 3.27 -6.75 2.32
CA ILE A 245 3.26 -5.91 1.12
C ILE A 245 4.67 -5.38 0.89
N GLY A 246 5.38 -6.07 0.00
CA GLY A 246 6.73 -5.81 -0.46
C GLY A 246 6.81 -4.69 -1.49
N CYS A 247 8.04 -4.30 -1.83
CA CYS A 247 8.35 -3.27 -2.82
C CYS A 247 7.62 -3.55 -4.14
N GLU A 248 7.73 -4.80 -4.60
CA GLU A 248 7.21 -5.23 -5.91
C GLU A 248 5.68 -5.41 -5.93
N ALA A 249 5.00 -5.38 -4.77
CA ALA A 249 3.54 -5.28 -4.73
C ALA A 249 3.05 -3.92 -5.24
N CYS A 250 3.89 -2.87 -5.13
CA CYS A 250 3.59 -1.52 -5.62
C CYS A 250 4.39 -1.14 -6.87
N HIS A 251 5.58 -1.70 -7.01
CA HIS A 251 6.53 -1.37 -8.07
C HIS A 251 6.58 -2.43 -9.19
N GLY A 252 5.87 -3.55 -9.06
CA GLY A 252 5.91 -4.64 -10.03
C GLY A 252 7.23 -5.41 -10.00
N PRO A 253 7.37 -6.45 -10.85
CA PRO A 253 8.56 -7.31 -10.88
C PRO A 253 9.85 -6.54 -11.26
N GLY A 254 10.91 -6.74 -10.48
CA GLY A 254 12.13 -5.93 -10.52
C GLY A 254 13.35 -6.56 -11.19
N SER A 255 13.29 -7.81 -11.66
CA SER A 255 14.49 -8.53 -12.16
C SER A 255 15.25 -7.76 -13.25
N LEU A 256 14.54 -7.25 -14.26
CA LEU A 256 15.14 -6.51 -15.37
C LEU A 256 15.66 -5.14 -14.95
N HIS A 257 15.00 -4.49 -13.97
CA HIS A 257 15.48 -3.24 -13.38
C HIS A 257 16.83 -3.47 -12.68
N VAL A 258 16.93 -4.54 -11.90
CA VAL A 258 18.16 -4.92 -11.19
C VAL A 258 19.26 -5.28 -12.17
N GLU A 259 18.96 -6.06 -13.22
CA GLU A 259 19.91 -6.42 -14.27
C GLU A 259 20.45 -5.16 -14.99
N TYR A 260 19.55 -4.25 -15.38
CA TYR A 260 19.92 -2.97 -15.98
C TYR A 260 20.85 -2.17 -15.07
N MET A 261 20.52 -2.01 -13.78
CA MET A 261 21.31 -1.21 -12.84
C MET A 261 22.66 -1.84 -12.50
N LYS A 262 22.79 -3.17 -12.55
CA LYS A 262 24.05 -3.90 -12.39
C LYS A 262 24.94 -3.85 -13.64
N SER A 263 24.39 -3.51 -14.80
CA SER A 263 25.17 -3.40 -16.03
C SER A 263 26.12 -2.19 -16.02
N ASN A 264 27.20 -2.28 -16.81
CA ASN A 264 28.19 -1.20 -16.89
C ASN A 264 27.58 0.08 -17.51
N ALA A 265 28.21 1.23 -17.27
CA ALA A 265 27.69 2.53 -17.70
C ALA A 265 27.47 2.65 -19.23
N ALA A 266 28.30 2.01 -20.05
CA ALA A 266 28.15 2.04 -21.50
C ALA A 266 26.91 1.26 -21.95
N ASN A 267 26.68 0.07 -21.36
CA ASN A 267 25.50 -0.73 -21.64
C ASN A 267 24.22 -0.03 -21.18
N ARG A 268 24.21 0.57 -19.98
CA ARG A 268 23.06 1.35 -19.50
C ARG A 268 22.71 2.50 -20.44
N LEU A 269 23.71 3.27 -20.87
CA LEU A 269 23.50 4.38 -21.81
C LEU A 269 22.96 3.89 -23.15
N ALA A 270 23.51 2.81 -23.70
CA ALA A 270 23.03 2.25 -24.96
C ALA A 270 21.57 1.76 -24.87
N MET A 271 21.22 1.04 -23.80
CA MET A 271 19.85 0.59 -23.52
C MET A 271 18.90 1.79 -23.37
N PHE A 272 19.30 2.83 -22.62
CA PHE A 272 18.52 4.05 -22.45
C PHE A 272 18.25 4.75 -23.79
N VAL A 273 19.31 5.03 -24.57
CA VAL A 273 19.19 5.74 -25.84
C VAL A 273 18.30 4.96 -26.81
N ARG A 274 18.50 3.65 -26.94
CA ARG A 274 17.70 2.80 -27.83
C ARG A 274 16.23 2.80 -27.44
N ASN A 275 15.89 2.40 -26.22
CA ASN A 275 14.51 2.35 -25.75
C ASN A 275 13.81 3.71 -25.91
N HIS A 276 14.52 4.80 -25.61
CA HIS A 276 13.98 6.15 -25.82
C HIS A 276 13.68 6.46 -27.29
N LEU A 277 14.55 6.07 -28.23
CA LEU A 277 14.33 6.24 -29.68
C LEU A 277 13.15 5.41 -30.19
N HIS A 278 12.91 4.24 -29.61
CA HIS A 278 11.83 3.33 -29.99
C HIS A 278 10.52 3.55 -29.20
N GLY A 279 10.50 4.46 -28.22
CA GLY A 279 9.34 4.75 -27.39
C GLY A 279 9.01 3.67 -26.36
N HIS A 280 9.97 2.80 -26.03
CA HIS A 280 9.82 1.74 -25.03
C HIS A 280 10.37 2.18 -23.65
N PRO A 281 9.81 1.69 -22.55
CA PRO A 281 10.42 1.84 -21.23
C PRO A 281 11.69 0.97 -21.16
N VAL A 282 12.75 1.45 -20.51
CA VAL A 282 13.92 0.60 -20.23
C VAL A 282 13.60 -0.28 -19.03
N ALA A 283 12.77 -1.31 -19.22
CA ALA A 283 12.44 -2.38 -18.26
C ALA A 283 12.50 -1.93 -16.78
N TYR A 284 11.80 -0.83 -16.46
CA TYR A 284 11.81 -0.26 -15.13
C TYR A 284 10.64 -0.83 -14.34
N VAL A 285 10.86 -1.00 -13.05
CA VAL A 285 9.78 -1.10 -12.08
C VAL A 285 8.83 0.09 -12.20
N ALA A 286 7.55 -0.14 -11.94
CA ALA A 286 6.52 0.90 -11.90
C ALA A 286 6.98 2.02 -10.96
N ASN A 287 6.88 3.26 -11.42
CA ASN A 287 7.08 4.43 -10.59
C ASN A 287 5.80 5.25 -10.66
N ALA A 288 5.06 5.30 -9.56
CA ALA A 288 3.77 5.95 -9.51
C ALA A 288 3.83 7.45 -9.86
N ASP A 289 4.95 8.14 -9.62
CA ASP A 289 5.16 9.56 -9.98
C ASP A 289 5.28 9.78 -11.50
N LYS A 290 5.59 8.71 -12.24
CA LYS A 290 5.78 8.73 -13.70
C LYS A 290 4.60 8.15 -14.46
N LEU A 291 3.61 7.61 -13.75
CA LEU A 291 2.40 7.06 -14.34
C LEU A 291 1.32 8.14 -14.41
N PRO A 292 0.42 8.08 -15.41
CA PRO A 292 -0.79 8.88 -15.37
C PRO A 292 -1.61 8.53 -14.11
N LYS A 293 -2.45 9.47 -13.67
CA LYS A 293 -3.13 9.45 -12.36
C LYS A 293 -3.83 8.12 -12.08
N GLU A 294 -4.56 7.62 -13.06
CA GLU A 294 -5.36 6.40 -12.99
C GLU A 294 -4.51 5.15 -12.74
N GLN A 295 -3.40 5.00 -13.48
CA GLN A 295 -2.51 3.85 -13.32
C GLN A 295 -1.67 3.97 -12.05
N ALA A 296 -1.31 5.20 -11.64
CA ALA A 296 -0.67 5.44 -10.34
C ALA A 296 -1.59 5.04 -9.18
N LEU A 297 -2.88 5.38 -9.26
CA LEU A 297 -3.87 5.02 -8.25
C LEU A 297 -4.22 3.54 -8.25
N SER A 298 -4.11 2.86 -9.40
CA SER A 298 -4.38 1.42 -9.53
C SER A 298 -3.50 0.59 -8.58
N VAL A 299 -2.29 1.07 -8.29
CA VAL A 299 -1.37 0.47 -7.30
C VAL A 299 -2.00 0.37 -5.91
N CYS A 300 -2.66 1.44 -5.47
CA CYS A 300 -3.33 1.48 -4.17
C CYS A 300 -4.69 0.77 -4.22
N ALA A 301 -5.42 0.96 -5.33
CA ALA A 301 -6.78 0.49 -5.52
C ALA A 301 -6.87 -1.04 -5.41
N ARG A 302 -5.86 -1.79 -5.92
CA ARG A 302 -5.76 -3.26 -5.80
C ARG A 302 -6.13 -3.79 -4.40
N CYS A 303 -5.76 -3.06 -3.34
CA CYS A 303 -6.01 -3.47 -1.96
C CYS A 303 -6.99 -2.56 -1.22
N HIS A 304 -7.01 -1.26 -1.51
CA HIS A 304 -7.84 -0.28 -0.81
C HIS A 304 -9.18 0.03 -1.49
N GLY A 305 -9.40 -0.48 -2.72
CA GLY A 305 -10.69 -0.51 -3.41
C GLY A 305 -11.32 -1.89 -3.26
N ALA A 306 -12.37 -1.99 -2.44
CA ALA A 306 -13.03 -3.27 -2.14
C ALA A 306 -14.37 -3.47 -2.88
N ASP A 307 -14.89 -2.44 -3.55
CA ASP A 307 -16.18 -2.40 -4.25
C ASP A 307 -16.15 -3.00 -5.66
N ILE A 308 -15.53 -4.17 -5.81
CA ILE A 308 -15.43 -4.86 -7.11
C ILE A 308 -16.38 -6.05 -7.14
N PHE A 309 -17.09 -6.20 -8.26
CA PHE A 309 -17.95 -7.36 -8.47
C PHE A 309 -17.15 -8.67 -8.39
N THR A 310 -17.73 -9.68 -7.75
CA THR A 310 -17.07 -10.97 -7.50
C THR A 310 -16.45 -11.60 -8.75
N HIS A 311 -17.11 -11.48 -9.92
CA HIS A 311 -16.59 -12.02 -11.18
C HIS A 311 -15.28 -11.36 -11.65
N ASN A 312 -15.04 -10.10 -11.27
CA ASN A 312 -13.84 -9.36 -11.64
C ASN A 312 -12.74 -9.43 -10.57
N GLN A 313 -13.01 -10.05 -9.41
CA GLN A 313 -12.05 -10.09 -8.30
C GLN A 313 -10.75 -10.80 -8.67
N ASP A 314 -10.80 -11.88 -9.45
CA ASP A 314 -9.58 -12.57 -9.87
C ASP A 314 -8.72 -11.67 -10.78
N PHE A 315 -9.31 -10.92 -11.72
CA PHE A 315 -8.58 -9.95 -12.53
C PHE A 315 -8.01 -8.81 -11.69
N TYR A 316 -8.86 -8.17 -10.89
CA TYR A 316 -8.49 -7.00 -10.09
C TYR A 316 -7.38 -7.30 -9.09
N ARG A 317 -7.38 -8.52 -8.52
CA ARG A 317 -6.40 -8.94 -7.51
C ARG A 317 -5.13 -9.57 -8.09
N LEU A 318 -5.12 -9.93 -9.38
CA LEU A 318 -3.92 -10.32 -10.14
C LEU A 318 -3.19 -9.12 -10.77
N TYR A 319 -3.61 -7.90 -10.44
CA TYR A 319 -2.98 -6.68 -10.94
C TYR A 319 -1.48 -6.63 -10.63
N GLU A 320 -0.66 -6.54 -11.68
CA GLU A 320 0.78 -6.28 -11.60
C GLU A 320 1.03 -4.79 -11.85
N PRO A 321 1.66 -4.05 -10.93
CA PRO A 321 1.97 -2.64 -11.16
C PRO A 321 2.91 -2.43 -12.36
N GLY A 322 2.65 -1.39 -13.15
CA GLY A 322 3.50 -1.01 -14.28
C GLY A 322 3.10 -1.74 -15.56
N TYR A 323 4.07 -2.31 -16.26
CA TYR A 323 3.83 -2.99 -17.54
C TYR A 323 3.54 -4.47 -17.31
N SER A 324 2.48 -4.97 -17.94
CA SER A 324 2.21 -6.40 -18.05
C SER A 324 3.31 -7.10 -18.85
N ARG A 325 3.37 -8.43 -18.73
CA ARG A 325 4.20 -9.30 -19.58
C ARG A 325 3.96 -9.13 -21.10
N SER A 326 2.83 -8.53 -21.50
CA SER A 326 2.51 -8.21 -22.89
C SER A 326 2.89 -6.78 -23.30
N GLY A 327 3.59 -6.03 -22.45
CA GLY A 327 4.03 -4.66 -22.72
C GLY A 327 2.97 -3.58 -22.61
N ARG A 328 1.81 -3.87 -22.00
CA ARG A 328 0.75 -2.89 -21.76
C ARG A 328 0.84 -2.36 -20.33
N ILE A 329 0.70 -1.06 -20.11
CA ILE A 329 0.55 -0.53 -18.75
C ILE A 329 -0.76 -1.07 -18.17
N ASN A 330 -0.68 -1.74 -17.02
CA ASN A 330 -1.86 -2.24 -16.32
C ASN A 330 -2.62 -1.07 -15.68
N ASP A 331 -3.95 -1.15 -15.75
CA ASP A 331 -4.84 -0.11 -15.30
C ASP A 331 -6.09 -0.75 -14.69
N LEU A 332 -6.50 -0.26 -13.51
CA LEU A 332 -7.71 -0.68 -12.81
C LEU A 332 -8.80 0.40 -12.83
N SER A 333 -8.59 1.50 -13.54
CA SER A 333 -9.46 2.68 -13.50
C SER A 333 -10.89 2.42 -13.98
N GLU A 334 -11.07 1.51 -14.94
CA GLU A 334 -12.39 1.02 -15.36
C GLU A 334 -13.20 0.37 -14.22
N PHE A 335 -12.51 -0.10 -13.17
CA PHE A 335 -13.13 -0.75 -12.01
C PHE A 335 -13.33 0.20 -10.82
N PHE A 336 -12.73 1.39 -10.81
CA PHE A 336 -12.77 2.30 -9.66
C PHE A 336 -14.19 2.73 -9.27
N ARG A 337 -15.10 2.79 -10.24
CA ARG A 337 -16.51 3.12 -10.02
C ARG A 337 -17.48 2.04 -10.49
N GLN A 338 -17.02 0.79 -10.60
CA GLN A 338 -17.79 -0.28 -11.25
C GLN A 338 -19.14 -0.55 -10.58
N ALA A 339 -19.20 -0.54 -9.25
CA ALA A 339 -20.47 -0.70 -8.53
C ALA A 339 -21.19 0.65 -8.38
N PRO A 340 -22.48 0.77 -8.70
CA PRO A 340 -23.23 2.00 -8.44
C PRO A 340 -23.42 2.22 -6.93
N LEU A 341 -23.27 3.48 -6.49
CA LEU A 341 -23.62 3.90 -5.15
C LEU A 341 -25.10 4.30 -5.11
N THR A 342 -25.96 3.32 -4.79
CA THR A 342 -27.40 3.54 -4.73
C THR A 342 -27.84 3.82 -3.28
N PRO A 343 -28.56 4.93 -3.01
CA PRO A 343 -29.17 5.18 -1.70
C PRO A 343 -29.93 3.96 -1.16
N GLY A 344 -29.67 3.58 0.10
CA GLY A 344 -30.32 2.44 0.75
C GLY A 344 -29.80 1.06 0.35
N ARG A 345 -28.72 0.96 -0.45
CA ARG A 345 -28.05 -0.31 -0.71
C ARG A 345 -27.33 -0.81 0.55
N MET A 346 -27.57 -2.06 0.92
CA MET A 346 -27.00 -2.73 2.10
C MET A 346 -26.17 -3.97 1.74
N ASP A 347 -25.63 -4.03 0.52
CA ASP A 347 -24.76 -5.13 0.10
C ASP A 347 -23.46 -5.08 0.92
N PRO A 348 -23.03 -6.18 1.56
CA PRO A 348 -21.85 -6.17 2.43
C PRO A 348 -20.55 -5.77 1.73
N THR A 349 -20.50 -5.84 0.40
CA THR A 349 -19.31 -5.43 -0.39
C THR A 349 -19.32 -3.95 -0.77
N VAL A 350 -20.48 -3.28 -0.72
CA VAL A 350 -20.63 -1.86 -1.04
C VAL A 350 -21.53 -1.22 -0.01
N GLU A 351 -20.89 -0.77 1.07
CA GLU A 351 -21.54 -0.12 2.19
C GLU A 351 -21.78 1.37 1.86
N VAL A 352 -23.02 1.82 1.97
CA VAL A 352 -23.38 3.25 1.83
C VAL A 352 -24.28 3.72 2.97
N TRP A 353 -24.22 5.03 3.24
CA TRP A 353 -25.21 5.74 4.04
C TRP A 353 -26.53 5.85 3.27
N HIS A 354 -27.61 6.27 3.95
CA HIS A 354 -28.94 6.37 3.32
C HIS A 354 -29.00 7.44 2.21
N ASN A 355 -28.10 8.42 2.24
CA ASN A 355 -27.93 9.41 1.18
C ASN A 355 -27.03 8.92 0.02
N GLY A 356 -26.54 7.68 0.05
CA GLY A 356 -25.68 7.09 -0.98
C GLY A 356 -24.19 7.33 -0.79
N ARG A 357 -23.77 8.11 0.22
CA ARG A 357 -22.35 8.33 0.51
C ARG A 357 -21.65 7.05 0.96
N PRO A 358 -20.38 6.84 0.61
CA PRO A 358 -19.58 5.72 1.09
C PRO A 358 -19.61 5.56 2.62
N ARG A 359 -19.80 4.31 3.06
CA ARG A 359 -19.75 3.84 4.45
C ARG A 359 -18.78 2.64 4.50
N GLY A 360 -18.22 2.32 5.66
CA GLY A 360 -17.36 1.13 5.79
C GLY A 360 -15.94 1.30 5.27
N ILE A 361 -14.99 0.66 5.96
CA ILE A 361 -13.54 0.79 5.69
C ILE A 361 -13.13 0.35 4.28
N GLY A 362 -13.89 -0.58 3.67
CA GLY A 362 -13.66 -1.04 2.30
C GLY A 362 -13.92 0.04 1.24
N MET A 363 -14.67 1.10 1.57
CA MET A 363 -15.02 2.16 0.64
C MET A 363 -14.07 3.38 0.72
N LEU A 364 -12.92 3.27 1.40
CA LEU A 364 -11.97 4.38 1.52
C LEU A 364 -11.51 4.90 0.15
N PHE A 365 -11.03 4.01 -0.71
CA PHE A 365 -10.64 4.38 -2.07
C PHE A 365 -11.85 4.88 -2.88
N ARG A 366 -13.00 4.23 -2.73
CA ARG A 366 -14.23 4.64 -3.41
C ARG A 366 -14.62 6.08 -3.05
N SER A 367 -14.52 6.45 -1.78
CA SER A 367 -14.81 7.82 -1.33
C SER A 367 -13.89 8.86 -1.95
N PHE A 368 -12.62 8.52 -2.20
CA PHE A 368 -11.69 9.40 -2.90
C PHE A 368 -12.09 9.59 -4.37
N VAL A 369 -12.32 8.50 -5.09
CA VAL A 369 -12.66 8.58 -6.52
C VAL A 369 -14.05 9.14 -6.77
N GLU A 370 -14.96 9.18 -5.82
CA GLU A 370 -16.25 9.90 -5.95
C GLU A 370 -16.13 11.42 -5.76
N SER A 371 -14.95 11.93 -5.42
CA SER A 371 -14.75 13.36 -5.19
C SER A 371 -14.40 14.12 -6.48
N GLU A 372 -14.85 15.37 -6.57
CA GLU A 372 -14.39 16.31 -7.60
C GLU A 372 -12.87 16.54 -7.52
N CYS A 373 -12.26 16.28 -6.35
CA CYS A 373 -10.82 16.35 -6.19
C CYS A 373 -10.11 15.31 -7.06
N TYR A 374 -10.71 14.13 -7.25
CA TYR A 374 -10.25 13.14 -8.22
C TYR A 374 -10.61 13.55 -9.66
N ASP A 375 -11.87 13.97 -9.91
CA ASP A 375 -12.35 14.25 -11.28
C ASP A 375 -11.66 15.46 -11.93
N LYS A 376 -11.46 16.54 -11.18
CA LYS A 376 -10.96 17.82 -11.68
C LYS A 376 -9.51 18.07 -11.33
N GLY A 377 -8.98 17.33 -10.36
CA GLY A 377 -7.62 17.48 -9.86
C GLY A 377 -6.66 16.41 -10.35
N GLU A 378 -5.41 16.56 -9.94
CA GLU A 378 -4.33 15.58 -10.12
C GLU A 378 -3.75 15.02 -8.80
N PRO A 379 -4.47 14.99 -7.65
CA PRO A 379 -3.91 14.39 -6.45
C PRO A 379 -3.88 12.87 -6.56
N ARG A 380 -2.88 12.30 -5.93
CA ARG A 380 -2.68 10.86 -5.77
C ARG A 380 -2.57 10.55 -4.29
N CYS A 381 -2.78 9.28 -3.93
CA CYS A 381 -2.73 8.87 -2.53
C CYS A 381 -1.43 9.32 -1.85
N TYR A 382 -0.30 9.23 -2.56
CA TYR A 382 1.01 9.51 -2.01
C TYR A 382 1.41 10.98 -1.92
N ASP A 383 0.60 11.89 -2.48
CA ASP A 383 0.77 13.33 -2.25
C ASP A 383 0.47 13.69 -0.78
N CYS A 384 -0.35 12.87 -0.13
CA CYS A 384 -0.66 12.95 1.28
C CYS A 384 -0.03 11.79 2.07
N HIS A 385 -0.01 10.56 1.54
CA HIS A 385 0.44 9.38 2.29
C HIS A 385 1.86 8.96 1.92
N ASP A 386 2.76 8.80 2.90
CA ASP A 386 4.04 8.16 2.65
C ASP A 386 3.87 6.62 2.67
N PRO A 387 4.01 5.91 1.53
CA PRO A 387 3.83 4.46 1.48
C PRO A 387 5.02 3.68 2.09
N HIS A 388 6.18 4.33 2.23
CA HIS A 388 7.40 3.72 2.74
C HIS A 388 7.60 4.00 4.23
N GLN A 389 7.15 5.14 4.71
CA GLN A 389 7.39 5.56 6.10
C GLN A 389 6.12 5.53 6.94
N ASN A 390 6.24 5.00 8.16
CA ASN A 390 5.20 5.08 9.17
C ASN A 390 5.79 5.56 10.51
N LYS A 391 6.36 6.77 10.56
CA LYS A 391 7.02 7.28 11.78
C LYS A 391 5.99 7.65 12.87
N ALA A 392 5.45 6.66 13.57
CA ALA A 392 5.32 6.62 15.04
C ALA A 392 4.73 5.28 15.56
N PRO A 393 5.11 4.82 16.77
CA PRO A 393 4.51 3.66 17.43
C PRO A 393 3.05 3.97 17.80
N THR A 394 2.13 3.08 17.38
CA THR A 394 0.75 2.99 17.89
C THR A 394 -0.08 4.29 17.90
N ARG A 395 0.20 5.27 17.05
CA ARG A 395 -0.71 6.40 16.78
C ARG A 395 -1.47 6.18 15.48
N PRO A 396 -2.80 6.43 15.43
CA PRO A 396 -3.58 6.11 14.25
C PRO A 396 -3.29 7.07 13.09
N GLY A 397 -3.08 6.50 11.90
CA GLY A 397 -3.14 7.23 10.65
C GLY A 397 -1.79 7.77 10.19
N ILE A 398 -1.48 7.48 8.93
CA ILE A 398 -0.46 8.16 8.17
C ILE A 398 -0.73 9.67 8.32
N LEU A 399 0.28 10.40 8.81
CA LEU A 399 0.41 11.86 8.96
C LEU A 399 0.15 12.50 10.34
N GLU A 400 1.14 12.43 11.24
CA GLU A 400 1.31 13.46 12.30
C GLU A 400 1.24 14.90 11.75
N PRO A 401 1.78 15.24 10.54
CA PRO A 401 1.64 16.57 9.97
C PRO A 401 0.20 17.00 9.64
N SER A 402 -0.69 16.07 9.28
CA SER A 402 -2.10 16.40 9.01
C SER A 402 -2.96 16.39 10.27
N ALA A 403 -2.41 16.12 11.45
CA ALA A 403 -3.16 16.27 12.71
C ALA A 403 -3.14 17.72 13.23
N VAL A 404 -2.28 18.57 12.65
CA VAL A 404 -2.01 19.93 13.15
C VAL A 404 -1.83 20.97 12.03
N SER A 405 -2.12 20.64 10.77
CA SER A 405 -1.86 21.54 9.64
C SER A 405 -2.79 21.35 8.44
N ASN A 406 -3.12 22.47 7.79
CA ASN A 406 -3.84 22.53 6.51
C ASN A 406 -2.90 22.47 5.29
N ALA A 407 -1.60 22.16 5.48
CA ALA A 407 -0.58 22.24 4.43
C ALA A 407 -0.93 21.41 3.17
N TYR A 408 -1.48 20.20 3.34
CA TYR A 408 -1.86 19.34 2.21
C TYR A 408 -2.91 20.01 1.32
N CYS A 409 -4.00 20.54 1.92
CA CYS A 409 -5.06 21.21 1.18
C CYS A 409 -4.59 22.57 0.63
N SER A 410 -3.93 23.37 1.46
CA SER A 410 -3.54 24.75 1.12
C SER A 410 -2.39 24.87 0.11
N SER A 411 -1.73 23.75 -0.22
CA SER A 411 -0.75 23.68 -1.31
C SER A 411 -1.40 23.95 -2.68
N CYS A 412 -2.63 23.48 -2.87
CA CYS A 412 -3.41 23.66 -4.09
C CYS A 412 -4.53 24.71 -3.92
N HIS A 413 -5.17 24.78 -2.75
CA HIS A 413 -6.24 25.73 -2.45
C HIS A 413 -5.70 27.07 -1.94
N THR A 414 -4.93 27.77 -2.78
CA THR A 414 -4.19 28.98 -2.40
C THR A 414 -5.09 30.16 -2.03
N ASP A 415 -6.30 30.22 -2.60
CA ASP A 415 -7.22 31.34 -2.41
C ASP A 415 -7.74 31.41 -0.97
N ILE A 416 -7.91 30.26 -0.31
CA ILE A 416 -8.36 30.16 1.08
C ILE A 416 -7.20 30.03 2.09
N ARG A 417 -5.98 29.75 1.61
CA ARG A 417 -4.79 29.54 2.46
C ARG A 417 -4.47 30.73 3.37
N ASN A 418 -4.58 31.94 2.86
CA ASN A 418 -4.12 33.15 3.56
C ASN A 418 -5.13 33.65 4.60
N ASN A 419 -6.39 33.24 4.48
CA ASN A 419 -7.44 33.59 5.43
C ASN A 419 -8.40 32.41 5.64
N PRO A 420 -7.92 31.30 6.26
CA PRO A 420 -8.72 30.11 6.44
C PRO A 420 -9.91 30.36 7.37
N GLU A 421 -9.78 31.25 8.36
CA GLU A 421 -10.87 31.59 9.28
C GLU A 421 -12.06 32.26 8.57
N ALA A 422 -11.83 33.06 7.54
CA ALA A 422 -12.93 33.61 6.74
C ALA A 422 -13.66 32.54 5.91
N HIS A 423 -13.03 31.39 5.66
CA HIS A 423 -13.65 30.27 4.98
C HIS A 423 -14.30 29.30 5.96
N THR A 424 -13.59 28.90 7.02
CA THR A 424 -14.05 27.90 7.98
C THR A 424 -14.99 28.48 9.03
N HIS A 425 -14.96 29.79 9.28
CA HIS A 425 -15.61 30.48 10.39
C HIS A 425 -15.18 29.98 11.78
N HIS A 426 -14.04 29.28 11.85
CA HIS A 426 -13.44 28.77 13.09
C HIS A 426 -12.07 29.40 13.30
N ALA A 427 -11.76 29.77 14.55
CA ALA A 427 -10.48 30.36 14.92
C ALA A 427 -9.31 29.46 14.51
N VAL A 428 -8.28 30.04 13.91
CA VAL A 428 -7.13 29.28 13.39
C VAL A 428 -6.48 28.41 14.50
N GLY A 429 -6.35 27.12 14.24
CA GLY A 429 -5.76 26.15 15.15
C GLY A 429 -6.74 25.51 16.14
N SER A 430 -8.02 25.90 16.14
CA SER A 430 -9.08 25.21 16.89
C SER A 430 -9.65 24.02 16.10
N PRO A 431 -10.31 23.06 16.77
CA PRO A 431 -11.19 22.11 16.07
C PRO A 431 -12.15 22.85 15.12
N GLY A 432 -12.37 22.28 13.93
CA GLY A 432 -13.18 22.89 12.87
C GLY A 432 -12.41 23.87 11.96
N SER A 433 -11.25 24.39 12.39
CA SER A 433 -10.41 25.25 11.55
C SER A 433 -9.53 24.49 10.56
N PHE A 434 -9.45 23.16 10.70
CA PHE A 434 -8.72 22.32 9.79
C PHE A 434 -9.60 21.86 8.63
N CYS A 435 -9.11 21.96 7.38
CA CYS A 435 -9.89 21.65 6.18
C CYS A 435 -10.49 20.24 6.24
N TYR A 436 -9.72 19.27 6.74
CA TYR A 436 -10.14 17.89 6.87
C TYR A 436 -11.26 17.69 7.91
N ASP A 437 -11.48 18.59 8.86
CA ASP A 437 -12.55 18.42 9.86
C ASP A 437 -13.93 18.49 9.20
N CYS A 438 -14.06 19.33 8.17
CA CYS A 438 -15.31 19.49 7.42
C CYS A 438 -15.33 18.74 6.09
N HIS A 439 -14.20 18.67 5.38
CA HIS A 439 -14.10 18.01 4.07
C HIS A 439 -13.73 16.52 4.14
N MET A 440 -13.21 16.05 5.28
CA MET A 440 -12.89 14.64 5.51
C MET A 440 -13.37 14.19 6.89
N PRO A 441 -14.63 14.44 7.29
CA PRO A 441 -15.10 14.08 8.62
C PRO A 441 -15.09 12.57 8.81
N LYS A 442 -15.18 12.14 10.07
CA LYS A 442 -15.11 10.72 10.42
C LYS A 442 -16.43 10.00 10.10
N HIS A 443 -16.67 9.70 8.82
CA HIS A 443 -17.91 9.08 8.33
C HIS A 443 -17.73 7.67 7.76
N ILE A 444 -16.49 7.18 7.70
CA ILE A 444 -16.22 5.80 7.30
C ILE A 444 -16.23 4.92 8.55
N THR A 445 -17.19 4.01 8.66
CA THR A 445 -17.29 3.06 9.77
C THR A 445 -16.19 2.01 9.71
N LYS A 446 -15.65 1.61 10.86
CA LYS A 446 -14.66 0.53 10.96
C LYS A 446 -14.80 -0.20 12.30
N LEU A 447 -14.51 -1.50 12.27
CA LEU A 447 -14.48 -2.38 13.45
C LEU A 447 -13.04 -2.89 13.71
N ASN A 448 -12.03 -2.18 13.21
CA ASN A 448 -10.63 -2.62 13.24
C ASN A 448 -10.04 -2.73 14.64
N THR A 449 -10.69 -2.16 15.67
CA THR A 449 -10.28 -2.21 17.08
C THR A 449 -11.24 -3.06 17.92
N GLY A 450 -12.19 -3.77 17.31
CA GLY A 450 -13.25 -4.49 18.02
C GLY A 450 -14.29 -3.58 18.69
N ILE A 451 -14.20 -2.27 18.47
CA ILE A 451 -15.21 -1.27 18.80
C ILE A 451 -15.58 -0.60 17.48
N TRP A 452 -16.87 -0.32 17.29
CA TRP A 452 -17.31 0.47 16.16
C TRP A 452 -16.77 1.90 16.29
N GLU A 453 -15.90 2.27 15.36
CA GLU A 453 -15.29 3.58 15.26
C GLU A 453 -15.59 4.18 13.89
N ARG A 454 -15.33 5.47 13.75
CA ARG A 454 -15.33 6.13 12.44
C ARG A 454 -13.96 6.70 12.11
N THR A 455 -13.58 6.61 10.84
CA THR A 455 -12.38 7.22 10.26
C THR A 455 -12.76 8.20 9.15
N ARG A 456 -11.80 9.02 8.73
CA ARG A 456 -12.02 10.09 7.76
C ARG A 456 -12.45 9.53 6.39
N THR A 457 -13.52 10.10 5.84
CA THR A 457 -13.86 9.93 4.42
C THR A 457 -12.84 10.64 3.54
N HIS A 458 -12.64 10.15 2.32
CA HIS A 458 -11.88 10.84 1.29
C HIS A 458 -12.80 11.47 0.23
N GLU A 459 -14.11 11.50 0.47
CA GLU A 459 -15.06 12.27 -0.32
C GLU A 459 -14.94 13.77 0.02
N MET A 460 -13.95 14.44 -0.60
CA MET A 460 -13.51 15.78 -0.20
C MET A 460 -14.28 16.94 -0.84
N SER A 461 -14.98 16.68 -1.95
CA SER A 461 -15.63 17.73 -2.74
C SER A 461 -17.02 18.09 -2.25
N SER A 462 -17.76 17.11 -1.75
CA SER A 462 -19.11 17.30 -1.24
C SER A 462 -19.04 17.31 0.28
N LEU A 463 -19.20 18.49 0.90
CA LEU A 463 -19.27 18.60 2.35
C LEU A 463 -20.46 17.78 2.87
N PRO A 464 -20.25 16.82 3.78
CA PRO A 464 -21.35 16.14 4.47
C PRO A 464 -22.17 17.16 5.27
N ASN A 465 -23.19 17.72 4.64
CA ASN A 465 -23.90 18.88 5.16
C ASN A 465 -25.11 18.45 6.01
N PRO A 466 -25.56 19.30 6.94
CA PRO A 466 -26.68 18.96 7.82
C PRO A 466 -28.03 18.76 7.13
N HIS A 467 -28.23 19.19 5.86
CA HIS A 467 -29.50 18.97 5.16
C HIS A 467 -29.83 17.49 4.98
N ASP A 468 -28.83 16.65 4.68
CA ASP A 468 -29.01 15.21 4.57
C ASP A 468 -29.40 14.59 5.91
N SER A 469 -28.79 15.06 7.01
CA SER A 469 -29.16 14.62 8.35
C SER A 469 -30.58 15.03 8.75
N VAL A 470 -31.08 16.18 8.27
CA VAL A 470 -32.50 16.57 8.45
C VAL A 470 -33.43 15.62 7.69
N ARG A 471 -33.05 15.21 6.48
CA ARG A 471 -33.88 14.37 5.62
C ARG A 471 -33.89 12.89 6.02
N PHE A 472 -32.73 12.34 6.32
CA PHE A 472 -32.55 10.91 6.56
C PHE A 472 -32.38 10.55 8.04
N GLY A 473 -32.11 11.54 8.91
CA GLY A 473 -31.73 11.35 10.30
C GLY A 473 -30.20 11.29 10.47
N LEU A 474 -29.71 11.78 11.61
CA LEU A 474 -28.27 11.89 11.91
C LEU A 474 -27.54 10.54 11.88
N ASP A 475 -28.19 9.48 12.37
CA ASP A 475 -27.61 8.12 12.39
C ASP A 475 -27.53 7.48 11.00
N ASN A 476 -28.33 7.96 10.05
CA ASN A 476 -28.47 7.40 8.71
C ASN A 476 -27.67 8.16 7.65
N ALA A 477 -27.41 9.44 7.89
CA ALA A 477 -26.59 10.33 7.07
C ALA A 477 -25.89 11.34 7.98
N PRO A 478 -24.74 11.00 8.58
CA PRO A 478 -24.02 11.90 9.46
C PRO A 478 -23.49 13.12 8.69
N ASN A 479 -23.34 14.25 9.37
CA ASN A 479 -22.78 15.49 8.81
C ASN A 479 -21.47 15.87 9.52
N ALA A 480 -20.75 16.83 8.97
CA ALA A 480 -19.46 17.28 9.48
C ALA A 480 -19.55 18.10 10.79
N CYS A 481 -20.71 18.66 11.09
CA CYS A 481 -20.90 19.64 12.16
C CYS A 481 -21.34 18.99 13.48
N SER A 482 -22.27 18.03 13.41
CA SER A 482 -22.93 17.45 14.58
C SER A 482 -22.02 16.66 15.52
N ASP A 483 -20.82 16.26 15.06
CA ASP A 483 -19.81 15.61 15.92
C ASP A 483 -19.20 16.60 16.95
N CYS A 484 -19.14 17.89 16.61
CA CYS A 484 -18.61 18.95 17.49
C CYS A 484 -19.72 19.79 18.13
N HIS A 485 -20.87 19.93 17.46
CA HIS A 485 -22.01 20.73 17.90
C HIS A 485 -23.15 19.84 18.40
N THR A 486 -22.90 19.07 19.45
CA THR A 486 -23.86 18.09 19.99
C THR A 486 -25.13 18.72 20.59
N ASP A 487 -25.06 20.01 20.93
CA ASP A 487 -26.17 20.77 21.53
C ASP A 487 -27.06 21.46 20.49
N SER A 488 -26.82 21.24 19.20
CA SER A 488 -27.59 21.82 18.09
C SER A 488 -28.21 20.74 17.22
N SER A 489 -29.46 20.92 16.83
CA SER A 489 -30.10 19.99 15.90
C SER A 489 -29.51 20.17 14.49
N PRO A 490 -29.58 19.16 13.61
CA PRO A 490 -29.22 19.34 12.21
C PRO A 490 -29.94 20.50 11.53
N ALA A 491 -31.19 20.78 11.92
CA ALA A 491 -31.96 21.92 11.39
C ALA A 491 -31.36 23.28 11.81
N ASP A 492 -30.92 23.41 13.06
CA ASP A 492 -30.25 24.63 13.53
C ASP A 492 -28.93 24.85 12.77
N LEU A 493 -28.18 23.78 12.54
CA LEU A 493 -26.91 23.81 11.80
C LEU A 493 -27.11 24.14 10.31
N VAL A 494 -28.25 23.77 9.72
CA VAL A 494 -28.64 24.22 8.37
C VAL A 494 -28.77 25.74 8.33
N GLU A 495 -29.41 26.36 9.32
CA GLU A 495 -29.59 27.81 9.33
C GLU A 495 -28.25 28.56 9.48
N VAL A 496 -27.34 28.05 10.33
CA VAL A 496 -25.96 28.60 10.43
C VAL A 496 -25.23 28.49 9.09
N MET A 497 -25.33 27.33 8.41
CA MET A 497 -24.69 27.12 7.12
C MET A 497 -25.23 28.09 6.05
N ARG A 498 -26.54 28.37 6.06
CA ARG A 498 -27.15 29.36 5.15
C ARG A 498 -26.70 30.79 5.42
N GLU A 499 -26.47 31.14 6.69
CA GLU A 499 -25.93 32.46 7.07
C GLU A 499 -24.49 32.63 6.57
N TRP A 500 -23.64 31.62 6.78
CA TRP A 500 -22.22 31.66 6.40
C TRP A 500 -22.00 31.58 4.89
N TRP A 501 -22.79 30.74 4.20
CA TRP A 501 -22.67 30.50 2.76
C TRP A 501 -24.02 30.64 2.04
N PRO A 502 -24.57 31.86 1.89
CA PRO A 502 -25.89 32.10 1.32
C PRO A 502 -26.00 31.72 -0.18
N ALA A 503 -24.87 31.58 -0.85
CA ALA A 503 -24.80 31.12 -2.24
C ALA A 503 -24.95 29.59 -2.38
N TYR A 504 -24.80 28.83 -1.29
CA TYR A 504 -24.98 27.39 -1.30
C TYR A 504 -26.48 27.06 -1.40
N GLN A 505 -26.86 26.39 -2.48
CA GLN A 505 -28.18 25.78 -2.60
C GLN A 505 -28.01 24.27 -2.47
N PRO A 506 -28.67 23.62 -1.48
CA PRO A 506 -28.63 22.17 -1.41
C PRO A 506 -29.25 21.59 -2.69
N PRO A 507 -28.73 20.49 -3.24
CA PRO A 507 -29.37 19.83 -4.37
C PRO A 507 -30.82 19.46 -4.00
N GLU A 508 -31.77 19.84 -4.85
CA GLU A 508 -33.20 19.49 -4.70
C GLU A 508 -33.40 18.00 -4.98
N SER A 509 -33.13 17.15 -3.97
CA SER A 509 -33.30 15.69 -4.03
C SER A 509 -32.41 14.95 -5.07
N PRO A 510 -32.19 13.63 -4.93
CA PRO A 510 -31.53 12.84 -5.94
C PRO A 510 -32.65 12.35 -6.86
N GLU A 511 -32.96 13.08 -7.92
CA GLU A 511 -33.30 12.31 -9.11
C GLU A 511 -31.97 11.66 -9.52
N PRO A 512 -31.83 10.32 -9.42
CA PRO A 512 -30.73 9.69 -10.11
C PRO A 512 -30.95 10.05 -11.58
N ASP A 513 -29.98 10.72 -12.19
CA ASP A 513 -29.90 10.83 -13.63
C ASP A 513 -29.59 9.40 -14.13
N ILE A 514 -30.61 8.54 -14.12
CA ILE A 514 -30.62 7.24 -14.79
C ILE A 514 -30.79 7.55 -16.27
N ALA A 515 -29.80 8.23 -16.84
CA ALA A 515 -29.53 8.14 -18.24
C ALA A 515 -29.03 6.71 -18.48
N LEU A 516 -29.99 5.84 -18.85
CA LEU A 516 -29.80 4.52 -19.43
C LEU A 516 -28.53 4.47 -20.29
N TYR A 517 -27.50 3.75 -19.83
CA TYR A 517 -26.51 3.09 -20.67
C TYR A 517 -26.13 1.74 -20.07
#